data_AF-A0A350T377-F1
#
_entry.id   AF-A0A350T377-F1
#
_cell.length_a   1.000
_cell.length_b   1.000
_cell.length_c   1.000
_cell.angle_alpha   90.00
_cell.angle_beta   90.00
_cell.angle_gamma   90.00
#
_symmetry.space_group_name_H-M   'P 1'
#
loop_
_entity.id
_entity.type
_entity.pdbx_description
1 polymer ?
#
loop_
_entity_poly.entity_id
_entity_poly.type
_entity_poly.pdbx_seq_one_letter_code
_entity_poly.pdbx_strand_id
1 'polypeptide(L)'
;MPLLPFLQRVETCERDGFPLVEIRGDLYCSVEYADTLIGGERVLGVAEGEDGQVELLMTGDHIIPLTCPCCGGAIHRKQRTLGEVRALLLGRTIEGFRQGEWVGTGSPPKRHAVFALQFSGSEDRGERTIEVSLESVRGIRPREHIITEASQTEA
;
A
#
# COMPACT_ATOMS: atom_id res chain seq x y z
N MET A 1 -9.33 -10.57 31.77
CA MET A 1 -9.87 -9.19 31.71
C MET A 1 -10.06 -8.84 30.24
N PRO A 2 -11.25 -8.42 29.79
CA PRO A 2 -11.43 -7.97 28.42
C PRO A 2 -10.71 -6.63 28.25
N LEU A 3 -9.83 -6.52 27.27
CA LEU A 3 -9.22 -5.24 26.90
C LEU A 3 -10.33 -4.30 26.41
N LEU A 4 -10.29 -3.06 26.88
CA LEU A 4 -11.23 -2.02 26.45
C LEU A 4 -11.11 -1.85 24.93
N PRO A 5 -12.21 -1.66 24.18
CA PRO A 5 -12.21 -1.65 22.71
C PRO A 5 -11.35 -0.54 22.06
N PHE A 6 -10.86 0.41 22.85
CA PHE A 6 -9.92 1.46 22.44
C PHE A 6 -8.43 1.10 22.68
N LEU A 7 -8.16 -0.06 23.30
CA LEU A 7 -6.84 -0.67 23.46
C LEU A 7 -6.67 -1.86 22.51
N GLN A 8 -7.14 -1.76 21.27
CA GLN A 8 -6.60 -2.62 20.22
C GLN A 8 -5.15 -2.19 19.97
N ARG A 9 -4.24 -2.72 20.78
CA ARG A 9 -2.80 -2.60 20.54
C ARG A 9 -2.54 -3.35 19.24
N VAL A 10 -2.34 -2.60 18.17
CA VAL A 10 -1.74 -3.15 16.95
C VAL A 10 -0.38 -3.69 17.39
N GLU A 11 -0.18 -5.00 17.24
CA GLU A 11 1.12 -5.60 17.53
C GLU A 11 2.14 -4.99 16.56
N THR A 12 3.32 -4.66 17.08
CA THR A 12 4.36 -3.97 16.33
C THR A 12 5.65 -4.77 16.39
N CYS A 13 6.44 -4.74 15.32
CA CYS A 13 7.72 -5.42 15.32
C CYS A 13 8.74 -4.65 16.17
N GLU A 14 9.58 -5.38 16.90
CA GLU A 14 10.45 -4.82 17.95
C GLU A 14 11.47 -3.80 17.43
N ARG A 15 11.93 -3.99 16.19
CA ARG A 15 13.04 -3.23 15.62
C ARG A 15 12.67 -1.78 15.32
N ASP A 16 11.62 -1.59 14.54
CA ASP A 16 11.25 -0.28 13.97
C ASP A 16 9.85 0.17 14.40
N GLY A 17 9.17 -0.65 15.20
CA GLY A 17 7.85 -0.38 15.74
C GLY A 17 6.73 -0.45 14.72
N PHE A 18 6.97 -0.93 13.50
CA PHE A 18 5.95 -1.02 12.45
C PHE A 18 4.89 -2.07 12.78
N PRO A 19 3.64 -1.90 12.35
CA PRO A 19 2.58 -2.88 12.57
C PRO A 19 2.94 -4.25 12.02
N LEU A 20 2.58 -5.30 12.76
CA LEU A 20 2.52 -6.66 12.24
C LEU A 20 1.29 -6.81 11.33
N VAL A 21 1.46 -7.56 10.25
CA VAL A 21 0.40 -7.92 9.32
C VAL A 21 0.36 -9.44 9.15
N GLU A 22 -0.83 -10.01 9.25
CA GLU A 22 -1.05 -11.40 8.91
C GLU A 22 -1.21 -11.54 7.39
N ILE A 23 -0.40 -12.41 6.79
CA ILE A 23 -0.39 -12.69 5.36
C ILE A 23 -0.34 -14.21 5.21
N ARG A 24 -1.41 -14.80 4.66
CA ARG A 24 -1.54 -16.26 4.47
C ARG A 24 -1.34 -17.07 5.76
N GLY A 25 -1.75 -16.53 6.90
CA GLY A 25 -1.67 -17.19 8.22
C GLY A 25 -0.36 -16.95 8.99
N ASP A 26 0.63 -16.31 8.36
CA ASP A 26 1.89 -15.97 9.01
C ASP A 26 1.93 -14.48 9.36
N LEU A 27 2.55 -14.12 10.48
CA LEU A 27 2.73 -12.74 10.91
C LEU A 27 4.06 -12.17 10.40
N TYR A 28 4.00 -11.03 9.73
CA TYR A 28 5.18 -10.32 9.21
C TYR A 28 5.24 -8.88 9.72
N CYS A 29 6.45 -8.34 9.89
CA CYS A 29 6.60 -6.89 10.03
C CYS A 29 6.26 -6.23 8.69
N SER A 30 5.28 -5.31 8.69
CA SER A 30 4.78 -4.69 7.46
C SER A 30 5.85 -4.01 6.61
N VAL A 31 6.83 -3.35 7.24
CA VAL A 31 7.94 -2.71 6.52
C VAL A 31 8.89 -3.72 5.90
N GLU A 32 9.28 -4.76 6.64
CA GLU A 32 10.23 -5.76 6.14
C GLU A 32 9.62 -6.55 4.97
N TYR A 33 8.33 -6.88 5.07
CA TYR A 33 7.60 -7.54 4.00
C TYR A 33 7.51 -6.66 2.75
N ALA A 34 7.09 -5.40 2.91
CA ALA A 34 6.98 -4.47 1.78
C ALA A 34 8.34 -4.16 1.15
N ASP A 35 9.38 -3.96 1.95
CA ASP A 35 10.74 -3.65 1.47
C ASP A 35 11.30 -4.80 0.63
N THR A 36 11.05 -6.05 1.05
CA THR A 36 11.49 -7.24 0.29
C THR A 36 10.85 -7.35 -1.10
N LEU A 37 9.63 -6.83 -1.29
CA LEU A 37 8.87 -6.99 -2.53
C LEU A 37 8.91 -5.76 -3.44
N ILE A 38 8.88 -4.55 -2.86
CA ILE A 38 8.73 -3.30 -3.60
C ILE A 38 9.71 -2.21 -3.13
N GLY A 39 10.57 -2.49 -2.15
CA GLY A 39 11.60 -1.54 -1.69
C GLY A 39 12.60 -1.23 -2.81
N GLY A 40 12.87 0.06 -3.07
CA GLY A 40 13.76 0.48 -4.15
C GLY A 40 13.20 0.29 -5.56
N GLU A 41 11.99 -0.23 -5.71
CA GLU A 41 11.35 -0.45 -7.01
C GLU A 41 10.77 0.84 -7.59
N ARG A 42 10.75 0.93 -8.92
CA ARG A 42 10.19 2.06 -9.66
C ARG A 42 8.76 1.78 -10.13
N VAL A 43 7.90 2.79 -10.06
CA VAL A 43 6.54 2.73 -10.58
C VAL A 43 6.57 2.76 -12.11
N LEU A 44 6.25 1.63 -12.75
CA LEU A 44 6.09 1.48 -14.20
C LEU A 44 4.71 1.92 -14.70
N GLY A 45 3.69 1.82 -13.85
CA GLY A 45 2.33 2.09 -14.26
C GLY A 45 1.43 2.39 -13.07
N VAL A 46 0.33 3.06 -13.37
CA VAL A 46 -0.76 3.31 -12.43
C VAL A 46 -2.04 2.92 -13.14
N ALA A 47 -2.81 2.02 -12.54
CA ALA A 47 -4.04 1.48 -13.10
C ALA A 47 -5.18 1.51 -12.06
N GLU A 48 -6.40 1.23 -12.52
CA GLU A 48 -7.53 0.95 -11.64
C GLU A 48 -7.65 -0.58 -11.52
N GLY A 49 -7.65 -1.08 -10.29
CA GLY A 49 -7.85 -2.48 -9.97
C GLY A 49 -9.33 -2.87 -9.99
N GLU A 50 -9.60 -4.17 -9.81
CA GLU A 50 -10.93 -4.75 -9.96
C GLU A 50 -11.97 -4.16 -9.00
N ASP A 51 -11.59 -3.86 -7.75
CA ASP A 51 -12.49 -3.25 -6.76
C ASP A 51 -12.43 -1.70 -6.76
N GLY A 52 -11.88 -1.11 -7.83
CA GLY A 52 -11.80 0.34 -8.03
C GLY A 52 -10.66 1.05 -7.28
N GLN A 53 -9.82 0.30 -6.55
CA GLN A 53 -8.57 0.82 -5.98
C GLN A 53 -7.60 1.25 -7.07
N VAL A 54 -6.75 2.22 -6.75
CA VAL A 54 -5.61 2.56 -7.62
C VAL A 54 -4.52 1.52 -7.36
N GLU A 55 -3.93 0.97 -8.41
CA GLU A 55 -2.84 0.00 -8.32
C GLU A 55 -1.56 0.56 -8.93
N LEU A 56 -0.45 0.41 -8.22
CA LEU A 56 0.87 0.74 -8.74
C LEU A 56 1.53 -0.53 -9.26
N LEU A 57 1.95 -0.48 -10.51
CA LEU A 57 2.72 -1.54 -11.16
C LEU A 57 4.20 -1.21 -10.98
N MET A 58 4.93 -2.09 -10.31
CA MET A 58 6.34 -1.91 -9.98
C MET A 58 7.25 -2.53 -11.05
N THR A 59 8.52 -2.15 -11.08
CA THR A 59 9.53 -2.74 -11.98
C THR A 59 9.74 -4.23 -11.73
N GLY A 60 9.82 -4.65 -10.47
CA GLY A 60 10.11 -6.01 -10.03
C GLY A 60 8.90 -6.96 -10.05
N ASP A 61 8.04 -6.87 -11.07
CA ASP A 61 6.88 -7.76 -11.26
C ASP A 61 5.90 -7.84 -10.08
N HIS A 62 5.81 -6.79 -9.26
CA HIS A 62 4.81 -6.68 -8.19
C HIS A 62 3.81 -5.57 -8.46
N ILE A 63 2.61 -5.75 -7.91
CA ILE A 63 1.53 -4.77 -7.87
C ILE A 63 1.25 -4.46 -6.41
N ILE A 64 1.10 -3.17 -6.09
CA ILE A 64 0.60 -2.72 -4.78
C ILE A 64 -0.71 -1.93 -4.96
N PRO A 65 -1.83 -2.36 -4.34
CA PRO A 65 -3.05 -1.57 -4.31
C PRO A 65 -2.92 -0.43 -3.30
N LEU A 66 -3.42 0.75 -3.63
CA LEU A 66 -3.47 1.91 -2.75
C LEU A 66 -4.84 1.99 -2.05
N THR A 67 -4.84 1.81 -0.73
CA THR A 67 -6.04 1.69 0.11
C THR A 67 -6.18 2.85 1.08
N CYS A 68 -7.42 3.27 1.40
CA CYS A 68 -7.68 4.38 2.32
C CYS A 68 -7.22 4.02 3.74
N PRO A 69 -6.36 4.83 4.39
CA PRO A 69 -6.04 4.68 5.80
C PRO A 69 -7.27 4.62 6.74
N CYS A 70 -8.36 5.24 6.32
CA CYS A 70 -9.58 5.39 7.08
C CYS A 70 -10.47 4.13 7.17
N CYS A 71 -10.43 3.27 6.15
CA CYS A 71 -11.40 2.18 6.01
C CYS A 71 -10.84 0.92 5.34
N GLY A 72 -9.60 0.94 4.82
CA GLY A 72 -9.00 -0.19 4.10
C GLY A 72 -9.50 -0.40 2.67
N GLY A 73 -10.57 0.29 2.24
CA GLY A 73 -11.09 0.22 0.87
C GLY A 73 -10.29 1.08 -0.11
N ALA A 74 -10.83 1.30 -1.32
CA ALA A 74 -10.23 2.20 -2.30
C ALA A 74 -9.97 3.59 -1.68
N ILE A 75 -8.82 4.22 -2.00
CA ILE A 75 -8.56 5.60 -1.60
C ILE A 75 -9.74 6.46 -2.02
N HIS A 76 -10.35 7.17 -1.06
CA HIS A 76 -11.36 8.15 -1.36
C HIS A 76 -10.76 9.18 -2.32
N ARG A 77 -11.13 9.11 -3.60
CA ARG A 77 -10.69 10.01 -4.68
C ARG A 77 -11.08 11.49 -4.47
N LYS A 78 -11.63 11.84 -3.30
CA LYS A 78 -11.98 13.22 -2.91
C LYS A 78 -10.77 14.17 -2.87
N GLN A 79 -9.54 13.67 -2.90
CA GLN A 79 -8.34 14.51 -2.92
C GLN A 79 -7.55 14.47 -4.24
N ARG A 80 -7.56 13.35 -4.99
CA ARG A 80 -6.87 13.21 -6.29
C ARG A 80 -7.57 12.19 -7.20
N THR A 81 -7.69 12.52 -8.48
CA THR A 81 -8.12 11.65 -9.59
C THR A 81 -7.04 10.64 -9.95
N LEU A 82 -7.41 9.56 -10.66
CA LEU A 82 -6.44 8.57 -11.17
C LEU A 82 -5.37 9.23 -12.05
N GLY A 83 -5.75 10.22 -12.86
CA GLY A 83 -4.81 10.97 -13.71
C GLY A 83 -3.78 11.75 -12.91
N GLU A 84 -4.20 12.39 -11.81
CA GLU A 84 -3.29 13.11 -10.90
C GLU A 84 -2.35 12.15 -10.16
N VAL A 85 -2.85 11.00 -9.69
CA VAL A 85 -2.01 9.96 -9.07
C VAL A 85 -0.99 9.42 -10.07
N ARG A 86 -1.40 9.19 -11.32
CA ARG A 86 -0.51 8.77 -12.40
C ARG A 86 0.56 9.81 -12.70
N ALA A 87 0.16 11.08 -12.88
CA ALA A 87 1.09 12.17 -13.15
C ALA A 87 2.10 12.37 -12.02
N LEU A 88 1.66 12.16 -10.77
CA LEU A 88 2.53 12.23 -9.62
C LEU A 88 3.52 11.07 -9.61
N LEU A 89 3.07 9.82 -9.66
CA LEU A 89 3.88 8.67 -9.25
C LEU A 89 4.64 7.98 -10.36
N LEU A 90 4.20 8.11 -11.61
CA LEU A 90 4.79 7.39 -12.72
C LEU A 90 6.29 7.68 -12.85
N GLY A 91 7.11 6.63 -12.88
CA GLY A 91 8.56 6.72 -12.97
C GLY A 91 9.28 7.03 -11.65
N ARG A 92 8.56 7.26 -10.54
CA ARG A 92 9.20 7.45 -9.22
C ARG A 92 9.62 6.13 -8.61
N THR A 93 10.65 6.19 -7.78
CA THR A 93 11.20 5.04 -7.04
C THR A 93 10.75 5.09 -5.59
N ILE A 94 10.47 3.95 -4.97
CA ILE A 94 10.22 3.88 -3.52
C ILE A 94 11.55 4.02 -2.79
N GLU A 95 11.70 5.10 -2.00
CA GLU A 95 12.91 5.39 -1.21
C GLU A 95 12.81 4.89 0.23
N GLY A 96 11.60 4.52 0.67
CA GLY A 96 11.40 3.94 1.99
C GLY A 96 9.95 4.01 2.45
N PHE A 97 9.78 3.63 3.71
CA PHE A 97 8.46 3.47 4.33
C PHE A 97 8.38 4.22 5.64
N ARG A 98 7.17 4.57 6.04
CA ARG A 98 6.89 5.15 7.35
C ARG A 98 5.64 4.53 7.95
N GLN A 99 5.51 4.65 9.25
CA GLN A 99 4.29 4.33 9.96
C GLN A 99 3.72 5.56 10.66
N GLY A 100 2.42 5.52 10.91
CA GLY A 100 1.71 6.54 11.64
C GLY A 100 0.36 6.04 12.12
N GLU A 101 -0.48 6.96 12.54
CA GLU A 101 -1.84 6.68 12.95
C GLU A 101 -2.77 7.69 12.31
N TRP A 102 -3.81 7.19 11.65
CA TRP A 102 -4.92 8.01 11.20
C TRP A 102 -5.92 8.14 12.34
N VAL A 103 -6.34 9.37 12.64
CA VAL A 103 -7.29 9.67 13.71
C VAL A 103 -8.54 10.31 13.09
N GLY A 104 -9.66 9.61 13.19
CA GLY A 104 -10.96 10.09 12.71
C GLY A 104 -11.54 11.21 13.56
N THR A 105 -12.44 11.99 12.97
CA THR A 105 -13.06 13.17 13.60
C THR A 105 -14.29 12.86 14.46
N GLY A 106 -14.67 11.59 14.59
CA GLY A 106 -15.82 11.15 15.41
C GLY A 106 -15.55 11.20 16.93
N SER A 107 -16.60 10.94 17.72
CA SER A 107 -16.50 10.83 19.19
C SER A 107 -17.13 9.51 19.68
N PRO A 108 -16.34 8.57 20.23
CA PRO A 108 -14.87 8.59 20.32
C PRO A 108 -14.21 8.50 18.92
N PRO A 109 -13.00 9.05 18.75
CA PRO A 109 -12.31 9.01 17.47
C PRO A 109 -11.88 7.59 17.13
N LYS A 110 -12.19 7.15 15.91
CA LYS A 110 -11.64 5.91 15.37
C LYS A 110 -10.16 6.10 15.05
N ARG A 111 -9.34 5.10 15.33
CA ARG A 111 -7.90 5.11 15.07
C ARG A 111 -7.54 3.92 14.19
N HIS A 112 -6.68 4.15 13.21
CA HIS A 112 -6.22 3.12 12.29
C HIS A 112 -4.71 3.28 12.07
N ALA A 113 -3.97 2.17 12.06
CA ALA A 113 -2.56 2.18 11.72
C ALA A 113 -2.38 2.60 10.25
N VAL A 114 -1.43 3.50 10.00
CA VAL A 114 -1.07 4.00 8.68
C VAL A 114 0.27 3.40 8.28
N PHE A 115 0.35 2.95 7.03
CA PHE A 115 1.60 2.63 6.35
C PHE A 115 1.80 3.65 5.24
N ALA A 116 2.97 4.28 5.15
CA ALA A 116 3.21 5.33 4.17
C ALA A 116 4.34 4.93 3.21
N LEU A 117 4.07 5.06 1.92
CA LEU A 117 5.02 4.86 0.82
C LEU A 117 5.71 6.18 0.52
N GLN A 118 7.04 6.23 0.65
CA GLN A 118 7.80 7.42 0.29
C GLN A 118 8.46 7.26 -1.08
N PHE A 119 8.15 8.18 -1.98
CA PHE A 119 8.64 8.18 -3.35
C PHE A 119 9.77 9.19 -3.55
N SER A 120 10.64 8.92 -4.52
CA SER A 120 11.69 9.83 -4.99
C SER A 120 11.10 11.10 -5.60
N GLY A 121 11.84 12.20 -5.55
CA GLY A 121 11.42 13.47 -6.14
C GLY A 121 12.12 14.68 -5.54
N SER A 122 12.04 15.80 -6.23
CA SER A 122 12.58 17.09 -5.78
C SER A 122 11.61 17.87 -4.89
N GLU A 123 10.35 17.46 -4.85
CA GLU A 123 9.32 18.09 -4.02
C GLU A 123 9.54 17.80 -2.53
N ASP A 124 8.85 18.57 -1.70
CA ASP A 124 8.83 18.36 -0.27
C ASP A 124 8.39 16.93 0.07
N ARG A 125 9.02 16.37 1.10
CA ARG A 125 8.82 14.97 1.51
C ARG A 125 7.34 14.61 1.70
N GLY A 126 6.54 15.52 2.24
CA GLY A 126 5.10 15.31 2.45
C GLY A 126 4.31 15.15 1.15
N GLU A 127 4.73 15.80 0.06
CA GLU A 127 4.01 15.75 -1.23
C GLU A 127 4.31 14.48 -2.02
N ARG A 128 5.44 13.84 -1.73
CA ARG A 128 5.90 12.57 -2.30
C ARG A 128 5.71 11.38 -1.35
N THR A 129 4.89 11.54 -0.31
CA THR A 129 4.50 10.45 0.59
C THR A 129 3.02 10.13 0.39
N ILE A 130 2.69 8.85 0.21
CA ILE A 130 1.30 8.39 0.17
C ILE A 130 1.03 7.53 1.39
N GLU A 131 0.11 7.99 2.22
CA GLU A 131 -0.42 7.22 3.33
C GLU A 131 -1.50 6.25 2.84
N VAL A 132 -1.33 4.98 3.21
CA VAL A 132 -2.24 3.88 2.91
C VAL A 132 -2.57 3.10 4.18
N SER A 133 -3.59 2.25 4.12
CA SER A 133 -3.85 1.28 5.17
C SER A 133 -2.91 0.06 5.07
N LEU A 134 -2.89 -0.78 6.09
CA LEU A 134 -2.17 -2.06 6.05
C LEU A 134 -2.74 -3.04 5.02
N GLU A 135 -3.97 -2.85 4.53
CA GLU A 135 -4.51 -3.67 3.43
C GLU A 135 -3.71 -3.51 2.14
N SER A 136 -3.06 -2.36 1.94
CA SER A 136 -2.13 -2.17 0.82
C SER A 136 -0.94 -3.12 0.89
N VAL A 137 -0.40 -3.34 2.09
CA VAL A 137 0.74 -4.26 2.31
C VAL A 137 0.30 -5.71 2.10
N ARG A 138 -0.87 -6.08 2.64
CA ARG A 138 -1.44 -7.43 2.45
C ARG A 138 -1.78 -7.72 0.99
N GLY A 139 -2.14 -6.69 0.23
CA GLY A 139 -2.51 -6.78 -1.17
C GLY A 139 -1.33 -6.77 -2.15
N ILE A 140 -0.08 -6.67 -1.68
CA ILE A 140 1.09 -6.77 -2.56
C ILE A 140 1.11 -8.17 -3.18
N ARG A 141 1.14 -8.22 -4.50
CA ARG A 141 1.05 -9.48 -5.25
C ARG A 141 1.88 -9.44 -6.52
N PRO A 142 2.32 -10.59 -7.06
CA PRO A 142 2.93 -10.64 -8.37
C PRO A 142 1.99 -10.11 -9.45
N ARG A 143 2.56 -9.40 -10.43
CA ARG A 143 1.92 -9.08 -11.69
C ARG A 143 1.89 -10.38 -12.49
N GLU A 144 0.77 -11.09 -12.47
CA GLU A 144 0.64 -12.29 -13.30
C GLU A 144 0.96 -11.94 -14.76
N HIS A 145 1.97 -12.61 -15.32
CA HIS A 145 2.16 -12.65 -16.76
C HIS A 145 1.00 -13.46 -17.32
N ILE A 146 -0.03 -12.78 -17.83
CA ILE A 146 -0.96 -13.42 -18.76
C ILE A 146 -0.14 -13.72 -20.02
N ILE A 147 0.53 -14.87 -20.04
CA ILE A 147 0.89 -15.52 -21.29
C ILE A 147 -0.43 -16.03 -21.83
N THR A 148 -1.11 -15.20 -22.62
CA THR A 148 -2.18 -15.70 -23.47
C THR A 148 -1.54 -16.71 -24.40
N GLU A 149 -1.86 -17.99 -24.24
CA GLU A 149 -1.55 -19.05 -25.20
C GLU A 149 -2.28 -18.74 -26.52
N ALA A 150 -1.75 -17.81 -27.28
CA ALA A 150 -2.06 -17.61 -28.68
C ALA A 150 -0.92 -18.25 -29.47
N SER A 151 -0.96 -19.58 -29.59
CA SER A 151 -0.34 -20.36 -30.69
C SER A 151 -0.39 -21.84 -30.34
N GLN A 152 -1.47 -22.51 -30.75
CA GLN A 152 -1.47 -23.86 -31.29
C GLN A 152 -2.90 -24.26 -31.66
N THR A 153 -3.31 -23.97 -32.90
CA THR A 153 -4.00 -24.91 -33.79
C THR A 153 -3.94 -24.32 -35.20
N GLU A 154 -2.78 -24.45 -35.84
CA GLU A 154 -2.71 -24.66 -37.28
C GLU A 154 -2.56 -26.17 -37.48
N ALA A 155 -3.60 -26.81 -38.01
CA ALA A 155 -3.58 -27.98 -38.90
C ALA A 155 -5.02 -28.43 -39.19
#